data_AF-X0WNH8-F1
#
_entry.id   AF-X0WNH8-F1
#
_cell.length_a   1.000
_cell.length_b   1.000
_cell.length_c   1.000
_cell.angle_alpha   90.00
_cell.angle_beta   90.00
_cell.angle_gamma   90.00
#
_symmetry.space_group_name_H-M   'P 1'
#
loop_
_entity.id
_entity.type
_entity.pdbx_description
1 polymer ?
#
loop_
_entity_poly.entity_id
_entity_poly.type
_entity_poly.pdbx_seq_one_letter_code
_entity_poly.pdbx_strand_id
1 'polypeptide(L)'
;MAIPLKEKINALNQRLKKMKDEKRYFYLKSIDGASGERVTIDGREMTMFASYNYLGLITHPKIKKAAIEAIEKYGTGAAGVRLLAGTTKIHEKLEAKIAKFKGAED
;
A
#
# COMPACT_ATOMS: atom_id res chain seq x y z
N MET A 1 25.99 2.13 -29.57
CA MET A 1 24.97 3.18 -29.76
C MET A 1 23.81 2.93 -28.82
N ALA A 2 23.35 3.93 -28.07
CA ALA A 2 22.20 3.77 -27.19
C ALA A 2 20.93 3.60 -28.03
N ILE A 3 20.12 2.58 -27.71
CA ILE A 3 18.79 2.39 -28.33
C ILE A 3 17.94 3.65 -28.06
N PRO A 4 17.38 4.31 -29.09
CA PRO A 4 16.51 5.46 -28.93
C PRO A 4 15.34 5.20 -27.97
N LEU A 5 14.97 6.19 -27.16
CA LEU A 5 13.84 6.08 -26.23
C LEU A 5 12.55 5.61 -26.92
N LYS A 6 12.31 6.08 -28.14
CA LYS A 6 11.16 5.70 -28.98
C LYS A 6 11.11 4.20 -29.25
N GLU A 7 12.25 3.57 -29.54
CA GLU A 7 12.32 2.13 -29.80
C GLU A 7 12.05 1.31 -28.55
N LYS A 8 12.55 1.77 -27.40
CA LYS A 8 12.25 1.14 -26.09
C LYS A 8 10.75 1.20 -25.76
N ILE A 9 10.11 2.35 -26.00
CA ILE A 9 8.66 2.52 -25.80
C ILE A 9 7.88 1.60 -26.74
N ASN A 10 8.26 1.54 -28.02
CA ASN A 10 7.61 0.67 -29.00
C ASN A 10 7.72 -0.81 -28.63
N ALA A 11 8.91 -1.25 -28.21
CA ALA A 11 9.14 -2.62 -27.76
C ALA A 11 8.29 -2.96 -26.51
N LEU A 12 8.20 -2.04 -25.55
CA LEU A 12 7.32 -2.19 -24.39
C LEU A 12 5.85 -2.35 -24.82
N ASN A 13 5.37 -1.47 -25.70
CA ASN A 13 3.99 -1.51 -26.18
C ASN A 13 3.66 -2.80 -26.94
N GLN A 14 4.57 -3.30 -27.78
CA GLN A 14 4.40 -4.58 -28.45
C GLN A 14 4.33 -5.74 -27.45
N ARG A 15 5.20 -5.77 -26.44
CA ARG A 15 5.16 -6.80 -25.39
C ARG A 15 3.85 -6.76 -24.60
N LEU A 16 3.39 -5.56 -24.22
CA LEU A 16 2.12 -5.38 -23.53
C LEU A 16 0.95 -5.84 -24.38
N LYS A 17 0.93 -5.50 -25.67
CA LYS A 17 -0.10 -5.95 -26.61
C LYS A 17 -0.12 -7.48 -26.68
N LYS A 18 1.04 -8.10 -26.91
CA LYS A 18 1.18 -9.56 -26.96
C LYS A 18 0.67 -10.23 -25.67
N MET A 19 1.05 -9.71 -24.50
CA MET A 19 0.57 -10.24 -23.22
C MET A 19 -0.96 -10.11 -23.06
N LYS A 20 -1.56 -9.03 -23.57
CA LYS A 20 -3.03 -8.85 -23.55
C LYS A 20 -3.72 -9.84 -24.50
N ASP A 21 -3.21 -9.96 -25.73
CA ASP A 21 -3.73 -10.88 -26.75
C ASP A 21 -3.66 -12.33 -26.25
N GLU A 22 -2.58 -12.70 -25.56
CA GLU A 22 -2.38 -14.01 -24.92
C GLU A 22 -3.13 -14.19 -23.60
N LYS A 23 -3.91 -13.18 -23.14
CA LYS A 23 -4.59 -13.17 -21.82
C LYS A 23 -3.65 -13.42 -20.62
N ARG A 24 -2.36 -13.11 -20.77
CA ARG A 24 -1.31 -13.19 -19.73
C ARG A 24 -1.07 -11.86 -19.02
N TYR A 25 -1.80 -10.83 -19.41
CA TYR A 25 -1.72 -9.53 -18.78
C TYR A 25 -2.63 -9.52 -17.53
N PHE A 26 -2.03 -9.86 -16.39
CA PHE A 26 -2.70 -9.84 -15.09
C PHE A 26 -3.01 -8.40 -14.71
N TYR A 27 -4.26 -7.98 -14.91
CA TYR A 27 -4.70 -6.62 -14.63
C TYR A 27 -4.82 -6.37 -13.12
N LEU A 28 -4.40 -5.16 -12.74
CA LEU A 28 -4.72 -4.46 -11.49
C LEU A 28 -6.21 -4.11 -11.48
N LYS A 29 -7.06 -5.11 -11.24
CA LYS A 29 -8.49 -4.88 -11.07
C LYS A 29 -8.71 -3.95 -9.88
N SER A 30 -9.41 -2.84 -10.09
CA SER A 30 -9.78 -1.93 -9.01
C SER A 30 -10.80 -2.59 -8.11
N ILE A 31 -10.58 -2.43 -6.81
CA ILE A 31 -11.57 -2.77 -5.79
C ILE A 31 -12.32 -1.49 -5.45
N ASP A 32 -13.65 -1.57 -5.43
CA ASP A 32 -14.48 -0.46 -5.00
C ASP A 32 -14.52 -0.42 -3.46
N GLY A 33 -14.08 0.70 -2.89
CA GLY A 33 -14.10 0.92 -1.44
C GLY A 33 -12.99 0.19 -0.69
N ALA A 34 -13.26 -0.15 0.57
CA ALA A 34 -12.27 -0.76 1.44
C ALA A 34 -12.18 -2.28 1.20
N SER A 35 -10.95 -2.80 1.15
CA SER A 35 -10.71 -4.24 1.01
C SER A 35 -10.89 -4.95 2.37
N GLY A 36 -12.01 -5.67 2.51
CA GLY A 36 -12.34 -6.48 3.68
C GLY A 36 -12.46 -7.97 3.34
N GLU A 37 -13.33 -8.68 4.06
CA GLU A 37 -13.70 -10.09 3.77
C GLU A 37 -14.42 -10.24 2.42
N ARG A 38 -15.10 -9.18 1.98
CA ARG A 38 -15.73 -9.05 0.67
C ARG A 38 -15.20 -7.81 -0.04
N VAL A 39 -15.20 -7.87 -1.35
CA VAL A 39 -14.84 -6.75 -2.23
C VAL A 39 -15.81 -6.68 -3.40
N THR A 40 -15.92 -5.49 -3.97
CA THR A 40 -16.62 -5.29 -5.24
C THR A 40 -15.59 -5.02 -6.32
N ILE A 41 -15.62 -5.79 -7.39
CA ILE A 41 -14.77 -5.63 -8.58
C ILE A 41 -15.68 -5.64 -9.80
N ASP A 42 -15.58 -4.61 -10.64
CA ASP A 42 -16.42 -4.44 -11.84
C ASP A 42 -17.93 -4.59 -11.52
N GLY A 43 -18.38 -4.02 -10.38
CA GLY A 43 -19.77 -4.07 -9.93
C GLY A 43 -20.23 -5.43 -9.37
N ARG A 44 -19.32 -6.39 -9.17
CA ARG A 44 -19.63 -7.72 -8.62
C ARG A 44 -19.03 -7.89 -7.23
N GLU A 45 -19.86 -8.27 -6.26
CA GLU A 45 -19.40 -8.64 -4.94
C GLU A 45 -18.75 -10.04 -4.97
N MET A 46 -17.57 -10.16 -4.35
CA MET A 46 -16.75 -11.36 -4.30
C MET A 46 -16.14 -11.54 -2.91
N THR A 47 -15.92 -12.78 -2.48
CA THR A 47 -15.13 -13.08 -1.27
C THR A 47 -13.65 -12.87 -1.54
N MET A 48 -12.95 -12.18 -0.63
CA MET A 48 -11.55 -11.82 -0.78
C MET A 48 -10.63 -12.92 -0.22
N PHE A 49 -10.05 -13.72 -1.10
CA PHE A 49 -9.00 -14.71 -0.76
C PHE A 49 -7.59 -14.27 -1.19
N ALA A 50 -7.44 -13.09 -1.79
CA ALA A 50 -6.19 -12.58 -2.34
C ALA A 50 -5.62 -11.38 -1.53
N SER A 51 -5.89 -11.34 -0.22
CA SER A 51 -5.51 -10.23 0.67
C SER A 51 -4.52 -10.66 1.74
N TYR A 52 -3.71 -9.71 2.20
CA TYR A 52 -2.82 -9.83 3.36
C TYR A 52 -3.48 -9.35 4.67
N ASN A 53 -4.79 -9.06 4.65
CA ASN A 53 -5.55 -8.60 5.81
C ASN A 53 -5.89 -9.74 6.78
N TYR A 54 -4.89 -10.52 7.18
CA TYR A 54 -5.07 -11.77 7.95
C TYR A 54 -5.84 -11.60 9.26
N LEU A 55 -5.68 -10.43 9.90
CA LEU A 55 -6.32 -10.10 11.17
C LEU A 55 -7.53 -9.17 11.01
N GLY A 56 -7.95 -8.84 9.79
CA GLY A 56 -9.07 -7.92 9.55
C GLY A 56 -8.83 -6.48 10.02
N LEU A 57 -7.57 -6.05 10.16
CA LEU A 57 -7.21 -4.78 10.80
C LEU A 57 -7.30 -3.56 9.90
N ILE A 58 -7.30 -3.71 8.57
CA ILE A 58 -7.33 -2.58 7.62
C ILE A 58 -8.55 -1.66 7.85
N THR A 59 -9.72 -2.24 8.13
CA THR A 59 -10.97 -1.50 8.35
C THR A 59 -11.36 -1.39 9.82
N HIS A 60 -10.51 -1.87 10.74
CA HIS A 60 -10.86 -1.92 12.16
C HIS A 60 -11.08 -0.51 12.72
N PRO A 61 -12.23 -0.23 13.37
CA PRO A 61 -12.65 1.13 13.72
C PRO A 61 -11.67 1.86 14.63
N LYS A 62 -11.02 1.15 15.58
CA LYS A 62 -10.00 1.75 16.45
C LYS A 62 -8.75 2.19 15.68
N ILE A 63 -8.35 1.44 14.64
CA ILE A 63 -7.16 1.77 13.84
C ILE A 63 -7.48 2.95 12.93
N LYS A 64 -8.64 2.93 12.28
CA LYS A 64 -9.11 4.06 11.46
C LYS A 64 -9.18 5.36 12.27
N LYS A 65 -9.76 5.30 13.48
CA LYS A 65 -9.82 6.46 14.38
C LYS A 65 -8.43 6.97 14.77
N ALA A 66 -7.53 6.07 15.20
CA ALA A 66 -6.17 6.45 15.58
C ALA A 66 -5.36 7.05 14.41
N ALA A 67 -5.57 6.55 13.19
CA ALA A 67 -4.95 7.11 11.99
C ALA A 67 -5.44 8.54 11.70
N ILE A 68 -6.76 8.78 11.78
CA ILE A 68 -7.33 10.12 11.62
C ILE A 68 -6.79 11.08 12.69
N GLU A 69 -6.79 10.67 13.96
CA GLU A 69 -6.23 11.48 15.07
C GLU A 69 -4.74 11.79 14.88
N ALA A 70 -3.97 10.84 14.34
CA ALA A 70 -2.56 11.06 14.02
C ALA A 70 -2.40 12.09 12.89
N ILE A 71 -3.24 12.05 11.86
CA ILE A 71 -3.23 13.02 10.76
C ILE A 71 -3.57 14.43 11.28
N GLU A 72 -4.62 14.56 12.10
CA GLU A 72 -5.01 15.85 12.70
C GLU A 72 -3.88 16.45 13.55
N LYS A 73 -3.13 15.60 14.27
CA LYS A 73 -2.08 16.05 15.18
C LYS A 73 -0.72 16.29 14.51
N TYR A 74 -0.32 15.41 13.59
CA TYR A 74 1.04 15.35 13.04
C TYR A 74 1.10 15.68 11.53
N GLY A 75 -0.05 15.86 10.87
CA GLY A 75 -0.13 16.02 9.43
C GLY A 75 0.04 14.70 8.66
N THR A 76 0.16 14.80 7.34
CA THR A 76 0.26 13.63 6.44
C THR A 76 1.69 13.14 6.22
N GLY A 77 2.70 13.81 6.78
CA GLY A 77 4.10 13.46 6.59
C GLY A 77 5.03 14.21 7.55
N ALA A 78 6.23 13.67 7.76
CA ALA A 78 7.14 14.14 8.80
C ALA A 78 8.08 15.29 8.38
N ALA A 79 7.83 15.99 7.27
CA ALA A 79 8.64 17.11 6.74
C ALA A 79 10.16 16.88 6.56
N GLY A 80 10.69 15.67 6.81
CA GLY A 80 12.10 15.34 6.67
C GLY A 80 12.42 13.89 7.00
N VAL A 81 13.70 13.52 6.84
CA VAL A 81 14.23 12.22 7.25
C VAL A 81 14.49 12.17 8.76
N ARG A 82 14.55 10.96 9.33
CA ARG A 82 14.75 10.74 10.78
C ARG A 82 15.98 11.46 11.36
N LEU A 83 17.08 11.50 10.61
CA LEU A 83 18.35 12.14 11.01
C LEU A 83 18.26 13.68 11.11
N LEU A 84 17.31 14.30 10.40
CA LEU A 84 17.10 15.74 10.43
C LEU A 84 15.80 16.02 11.20
N ALA A 85 14.85 16.74 10.60
CA ALA A 85 13.60 17.15 11.23
C ALA A 85 12.44 16.16 11.05
N GLY A 86 12.72 14.87 10.80
CA GLY A 86 11.72 13.86 10.46
C GLY A 86 11.16 13.02 11.60
N THR A 87 11.63 13.21 12.83
CA THR A 87 11.24 12.37 13.97
C THR A 87 10.15 13.05 14.79
N THR A 88 8.93 12.51 14.74
CA THR A 88 7.82 12.93 15.61
C THR A 88 7.69 12.03 16.83
N LYS A 89 7.04 12.52 17.89
CA LYS A 89 6.80 11.74 19.13
C LYS A 89 6.02 10.44 18.95
N ILE A 90 5.28 10.26 17.86
CA ILE A 90 4.59 8.98 17.60
C ILE A 90 5.55 7.91 17.05
N HIS A 91 6.67 8.30 16.42
CA HIS A 91 7.72 7.37 16.02
C HIS A 91 8.38 6.73 17.24
N GLU A 92 8.93 7.55 18.15
CA GLU A 92 9.59 7.07 19.38
C GLU A 92 8.66 6.15 20.21
N LYS A 93 7.37 6.51 20.31
CA LYS A 93 6.38 5.68 21.01
C LYS A 93 6.11 4.35 20.30
N LEU A 94 6.15 4.33 18.97
CA LEU A 94 5.94 3.12 18.18
C LEU A 94 7.14 2.18 18.32
N GLU A 95 8.35 2.71 18.23
CA GLU A 95 9.61 1.97 18.33
C GLU A 95 9.71 1.25 19.69
N ALA A 96 9.59 2.00 20.79
CA ALA A 96 9.56 1.42 22.14
C ALA A 96 8.45 0.36 22.33
N LYS A 97 7.29 0.55 21.70
CA LYS A 97 6.18 -0.42 21.78
C LYS A 97 6.48 -1.69 20.99
N ILE A 98 7.11 -1.58 19.82
CA ILE A 98 7.53 -2.72 19.00
C ILE A 98 8.65 -3.48 19.71
N ALA A 99 9.67 -2.79 20.21
CA ALA A 99 10.77 -3.37 20.98
C ALA A 99 10.22 -4.19 22.16
N LYS A 100 9.33 -3.59 22.97
CA LYS A 100 8.65 -4.29 24.07
C LYS A 100 7.82 -5.48 23.61
N PHE A 101 7.07 -5.36 22.52
CA PHE A 101 6.24 -6.46 21.98
C PHE A 101 7.10 -7.62 21.48
N LYS A 102 8.26 -7.32 20.89
CA LYS A 102 9.20 -8.31 20.36
C LYS A 102 10.14 -8.88 21.42
N GLY A 103 10.23 -8.25 22.59
CA GLY A 103 11.21 -8.60 23.63
C GLY A 103 12.64 -8.28 23.20
N ALA A 104 12.84 -7.15 22.51
CA ALA A 104 14.12 -6.67 22.02
C ALA A 104 14.46 -5.29 22.59
N GLU A 105 15.71 -4.85 22.44
CA GLU A 105 16.08 -3.45 22.60
C GLU A 105 15.39 -2.53 21.58
N ASP A 106 15.34 -1.25 21.93
CA ASP A 106 14.88 -0.14 21.09
C ASP A 106 16.06 0.52 20.37
#